data_AF-A0A7C2CG95-F1
#
_entry.id   AF-A0A7C2CG95-F1
#
_cell.length_a   1.000
_cell.length_b   1.000
_cell.length_c   1.000
_cell.angle_alpha   90.00
_cell.angle_beta   90.00
_cell.angle_gamma   90.00
#
_symmetry.space_group_name_H-M   'P 1'
#
loop_
_entity.id
_entity.type
_entity.pdbx_description
1 polymer ?
#
loop_
_entity_poly.entity_id
_entity_poly.type
_entity_poly.pdbx_seq_one_letter_code
_entity_poly.pdbx_strand_id
1 'polypeptide(L)' 'MIGKRVYIGNLYLRATKEQIRELFSRFGRVNYVEYVPGSGFAYVEMETEEEAERARIALDGTDFLDRVIRVK' A
#
# COMPACT_ATOMS: atom_id res chain seq x y z
N MET A 1 -13.73 -11.19 4.33
CA MET A 1 -13.46 -10.14 5.32
C MET A 1 -12.12 -9.54 4.97
N ILE A 2 -12.10 -8.29 4.54
CA ILE A 2 -10.86 -7.56 4.24
C ILE A 2 -10.41 -7.00 5.58
N GLY A 3 -9.29 -7.51 6.10
CA GLY A 3 -8.73 -6.99 7.35
C GLY A 3 -8.17 -5.59 7.15
N LYS A 4 -7.72 -4.97 8.25
CA LYS A 4 -7.06 -3.66 8.23
C LYS A 4 -5.73 -3.63 7.45
N ARG A 5 -5.22 -4.80 7.05
CA ARG A 5 -3.93 -4.98 6.40
C ARG A 5 -4.10 -5.24 4.90
N VAL A 6 -3.39 -4.46 4.11
CA VAL A 6 -3.41 -4.46 2.65
C VAL A 6 -2.06 -4.94 2.12
N TYR A 7 -2.08 -5.80 1.11
CA TYR A 7 -0.90 -6.21 0.36
C TYR A 7 -0.68 -5.29 -0.84
N ILE A 8 0.57 -4.89 -1.07
CA ILE A 8 0.99 -4.16 -2.27
C ILE A 8 2.03 -4.99 -3.00
N GLY A 9 1.80 -5.28 -4.28
CA GLY A 9 2.73 -5.98 -5.16
C GLY A 9 3.10 -5.17 -6.40
N ASN A 10 4.13 -5.64 -7.10
CA ASN A 10 4.69 -4.98 -8.28
C ASN A 10 5.30 -3.59 -8.00
N LEU A 11 5.78 -3.37 -6.77
CA LEU A 11 6.44 -2.13 -6.37
C LEU A 11 7.76 -1.93 -7.13
N TYR A 12 8.11 -0.67 -7.33
CA TYR A 12 9.43 -0.31 -7.83
C TYR A 12 10.50 -0.76 -6.82
N LEU A 13 11.61 -1.32 -7.31
CA LEU A 13 12.64 -1.91 -6.45
C LEU A 13 13.31 -0.89 -5.52
N ARG A 14 13.26 0.39 -5.87
CA ARG A 14 13.76 1.50 -5.05
C ARG A 14 12.65 2.33 -4.40
N ALA A 15 11.42 1.83 -4.36
CA ALA A 15 10.38 2.44 -3.54
C ALA A 15 10.85 2.51 -2.09
N THR A 16 10.47 3.56 -1.38
CA THR A 16 10.81 3.73 0.04
C THR A 16 9.59 3.46 0.92
N LYS A 17 9.86 3.11 2.18
CA LYS A 17 8.80 2.90 3.18
C LYS A 17 7.98 4.18 3.38
N GLU A 18 8.63 5.33 3.30
CA GLU A 18 8.06 6.68 3.44
C GLU A 18 7.11 6.97 2.28
N GLN A 19 7.50 6.71 1.03
CA GLN A 19 6.63 6.88 -0.14
C GLN A 19 5.39 5.97 -0.08
N ILE A 20 5.55 4.73 0.36
CA ILE A 20 4.42 3.80 0.54
C ILE A 20 3.49 4.33 1.64
N ARG A 21 4.02 4.79 2.78
CA ARG A 21 3.21 5.40 3.84
C ARG A 21 2.46 6.62 3.33
N GLU A 22 3.12 7.52 2.61
CA GLU A 22 2.51 8.75 2.10
C GLU A 22 1.37 8.44 1.12
N LEU A 23 1.57 7.47 0.23
CA LEU A 23 0.54 7.01 -0.71
C LEU A 23 -0.73 6.57 0.02
N PHE A 24 -0.59 5.75 1.07
CA PHE A 24 -1.71 5.19 1.83
C PHE A 24 -2.33 6.18 2.83
N SER A 25 -1.56 7.16 3.32
CA SER A 25 -2.04 8.17 4.28
C SER A 25 -3.14 9.07 3.70
N ARG A 26 -3.31 9.08 2.37
CA ARG A 26 -4.40 9.78 1.68
C ARG A 26 -5.78 9.17 1.92
N PHE A 27 -5.84 7.93 2.41
CA PHE A 27 -7.07 7.17 2.59
C PHE A 27 -7.46 6.95 4.05
N GLY A 28 -6.57 7.30 4.98
CA GLY A 28 -6.73 7.05 6.41
C GLY A 28 -5.41 7.11 7.17
N ARG A 29 -5.44 6.68 8.44
CA ARG A 29 -4.24 6.63 9.27
C ARG A 29 -3.49 5.32 9.03
N VAL A 30 -2.22 5.42 8.67
CA VAL A 30 -1.33 4.26 8.51
C VAL A 30 -0.68 3.91 9.84
N ASN A 31 -1.08 2.78 10.43
CA ASN A 31 -0.51 2.28 11.69
C ASN A 31 0.84 1.63 11.47
N TYR A 32 0.96 0.80 10.44
CA TYR A 32 2.19 0.07 10.17
C TYR A 32 2.46 -0.07 8.68
N VAL A 33 3.74 -0.09 8.32
CA VAL A 33 4.21 -0.43 6.98
C VAL A 33 5.29 -1.49 7.13
N GLU A 34 5.09 -2.63 6.51
CA GLU A 34 6.07 -3.69 6.37
C GLU A 34 6.62 -3.67 4.94
N TYR A 35 7.89 -3.32 4.79
CA TYR A 35 8.52 -3.26 3.48
C TYR A 35 9.98 -3.68 3.60
N VAL A 36 10.40 -4.60 2.72
CA VAL A 36 11.79 -4.99 2.56
C VAL A 36 12.28 -4.35 1.25
N PRO A 37 13.25 -3.42 1.28
CA PRO A 37 13.78 -2.81 0.07
C PRO A 37 14.20 -3.84 -0.98
N GLY A 38 13.78 -3.61 -2.24
CA GLY A 38 14.06 -4.54 -3.34
C GLY A 38 13.21 -5.82 -3.39
N SER A 39 12.28 -6.05 -2.45
CA SER A 39 11.40 -7.22 -2.48
C SER A 39 10.32 -7.17 -3.58
N GLY A 40 9.97 -5.96 -4.03
CA GLY A 40 8.87 -5.71 -4.96
C GLY A 40 7.47 -5.83 -4.35
N PHE A 41 7.36 -5.97 -3.01
CA PHE A 41 6.08 -6.00 -2.30
C PHE A 41 6.16 -5.38 -0.90
N ALA A 42 5.02 -4.91 -0.40
CA ALA A 42 4.86 -4.36 0.94
C ALA A 42 3.53 -4.78 1.55
N TYR A 43 3.39 -4.59 2.85
CA TYR A 43 2.10 -4.59 3.54
C TYR A 43 1.89 -3.28 4.26
N VAL A 44 0.65 -2.80 4.24
CA VAL A 44 0.25 -1.58 4.96
C VAL A 44 -0.93 -1.93 5.87
N GLU A 45 -0.85 -1.55 7.13
CA GLU A 45 -1.94 -1.67 8.09
C GLU A 45 -2.56 -0.30 8.33
N MET A 46 -3.84 -0.16 7.98
CA MET A 46 -4.67 1.02 8.20
C MET A 46 -5.33 0.98 9.58
N GLU A 47 -5.95 2.08 10.01
CA GLU A 47 -6.66 2.14 11.30
C GLU A 47 -7.95 1.33 11.27
N THR A 48 -8.69 1.37 10.17
CA THR A 48 -9.99 0.69 10.01
C THR A 48 -10.06 -0.15 8.72
N GLU A 49 -11.00 -1.10 8.68
CA GLU A 49 -11.23 -1.93 7.49
C GLU A 49 -11.78 -1.09 6.32
N GLU A 50 -12.57 -0.07 6.61
CA GLU A 50 -13.09 0.86 5.59
C GLU A 50 -11.98 1.71 4.98
N GLU A 51 -10.98 2.12 5.77
CA GLU A 51 -9.79 2.81 5.26
C GLU A 51 -8.96 1.90 4.36
N ALA A 52 -8.74 0.65 4.78
CA ALA A 52 -8.04 -0.37 3.99
C ALA A 52 -8.77 -0.64 2.66
N GLU A 53 -10.09 -0.79 2.69
CA GLU A 53 -10.86 -1.06 1.48
C GLU A 53 -10.89 0.13 0.52
N ARG A 54 -11.01 1.36 1.02
CA ARG A 54 -10.89 2.56 0.18
C ARG A 54 -9.53 2.64 -0.49
N ALA A 55 -8.45 2.40 0.26
CA ALA A 55 -7.10 2.39 -0.30
C ALA A 55 -6.96 1.29 -1.37
N ARG A 56 -7.48 0.09 -1.11
CA ARG A 56 -7.45 -1.04 -2.06
C ARG A 56 -8.16 -0.70 -3.37
N ILE A 57 -9.40 -0.24 -3.30
CA ILE A 57 -10.20 0.12 -4.48
C ILE A 57 -9.53 1.25 -5.28
N ALA A 58 -9.01 2.27 -4.59
CA ALA A 58 -8.46 3.44 -5.23
C ALA A 58 -7.06 3.24 -5.84
N LEU A 59 -6.27 2.31 -5.29
CA LEU A 59 -4.86 2.13 -5.68
C LEU A 59 -4.61 0.88 -6.54
N ASP A 60 -5.48 -0.13 -6.49
CA ASP A 60 -5.29 -1.33 -7.30
C ASP A 60 -5.32 -0.98 -8.80
N GLY A 61 -4.27 -1.38 -9.52
CA GLY A 61 -4.13 -1.08 -10.95
C GLY A 61 -3.70 0.36 -11.27
N THR A 62 -3.30 1.15 -10.28
CA THR A 62 -2.80 2.52 -10.51
C THR A 62 -1.28 2.56 -10.68
N ASP A 63 -0.80 3.63 -11.34
CA ASP A 63 0.63 3.88 -11.49
C ASP A 63 1.24 4.46 -10.20
N PHE A 64 2.32 3.83 -9.74
CA PHE A 64 3.15 4.30 -8.65
C PHE A 64 4.63 4.03 -8.96
N LEU A 65 5.42 5.10 -9.07
CA LEU A 65 6.84 5.05 -9.45
C LEU A 65 7.07 4.26 -10.75
N ASP A 66 6.34 4.64 -11.80
CA ASP A 66 6.38 4.04 -13.14
C ASP A 66 6.03 2.53 -13.19
N ARG A 67 5.26 2.07 -12.20
CA ARG A 67 4.74 0.70 -12.16
C ARG A 67 3.28 0.67 -11.78
N VAL A 68 2.51 -0.14 -12.50
CA VAL A 68 1.15 -0.48 -12.13
C VAL A 68 1.16 -1.38 -10.90
N ILE A 69 0.80 -0.86 -9.74
CA ILE A 69 0.79 -1.62 -8.49
C ILE A 69 -0.46 -2.49 -8.37
N ARG A 70 -0.34 -3.59 -7.63
CA ARG A 70 -1.48 -4.46 -7.30
C ARG A 70 -1.76 -4.36 -5.82
N VAL A 71 -3.00 -4.08 -5.45
CA VAL A 71 -3.42 -3.84 -4.07
C VAL A 71 -4.53 -4.82 -3.69
N LYS A 72 -4.28 -5.68 -2.70
CA LYS A 72 -5.17 -6.80 -2.33
C LYS A 72 -5.44 -6.87 -0.84
#